data_AF-A0A1I4ZMN2-F1
#
_entry.id   AF-A0A1I4ZMN2-F1
#
_cell.length_a   1.000
_cell.length_b   1.000
_cell.length_c   1.000
_cell.angle_alpha   90.00
_cell.angle_beta   90.00
_cell.angle_gamma   90.00
#
_symmetry.space_group_name_H-M   'P 1'
#
loop_
_entity.id
_entity.type
_entity.pdbx_description
1 polymer ?
#
loop_
_entity_poly.entity_id
_entity_poly.type
_entity_poly.pdbx_seq_one_letter_code
_entity_poly.pdbx_strand_id
1 'polypeptide(L)'
;MKTLEARIDTLLRRDRILALAFVVAMWAVLAFVCAVAMTTSPSPGVSVALVVAAILLGGLNTASVLAMIRRYRLSREAVYGPDIEFADRLRAVRQQARSQKRRSAS
;
A
#
# COMPACT_ATOMS: atom_id res chain seq x y z
N MET A 1 13.37 -22.86 3.90
CA MET A 1 13.23 -21.91 5.01
C MET A 1 12.86 -20.56 4.42
N LYS A 2 11.67 -20.00 4.72
CA LYS A 2 11.30 -18.66 4.25
C LYS A 2 12.26 -17.66 4.90
N THR A 3 13.07 -16.97 4.11
CA THR A 3 14.05 -16.00 4.58
C THR A 3 13.35 -14.89 5.37
N LEU A 4 14.05 -14.26 6.33
CA LEU A 4 13.54 -13.17 7.17
C LEU A 4 12.85 -12.08 6.33
N GLU A 5 13.40 -11.79 5.15
CA GLU A 5 12.85 -10.84 4.17
C GLU A 5 11.44 -11.22 3.69
N ALA A 6 11.18 -12.49 3.39
CA ALA A 6 9.86 -12.93 2.95
C ALA A 6 8.78 -12.73 4.04
N ARG A 7 9.17 -12.80 5.32
CA ARG A 7 8.26 -12.54 6.44
C ARG A 7 8.01 -11.04 6.62
N ILE A 8 9.05 -10.23 6.50
CA ILE A 8 8.96 -8.76 6.55
C ILE A 8 8.03 -8.25 5.44
N ASP A 9 8.19 -8.75 4.21
CA ASP A 9 7.33 -8.43 3.06
C ASP A 9 5.86 -8.75 3.28
N THR A 10 5.59 -9.90 3.91
CA THR A 10 4.23 -10.34 4.19
C THR A 10 3.57 -9.46 5.25
N LEU A 11 4.33 -9.06 6.28
CA LEU A 11 3.84 -8.21 7.36
C LEU A 11 3.57 -6.78 6.85
N LEU A 12 4.48 -6.23 6.02
CA LEU A 12 4.32 -4.94 5.35
C LEU A 12 3.13 -4.90 4.38
N ARG A 13 2.91 -5.98 3.61
CA ARG A 13 1.71 -6.07 2.75
C ARG A 13 0.42 -6.02 3.54
N ARG A 14 0.37 -6.69 4.70
CA ARG A 14 -0.80 -6.68 5.59
C ARG A 14 -1.01 -5.30 6.20
N ASP A 15 0.05 -4.64 6.65
CA ASP A 15 -0.02 -3.29 7.20
C ASP A 15 -0.61 -2.30 6.18
N ARG A 16 -0.17 -2.40 4.91
CA ARG A 16 -0.74 -1.60 3.82
C ARG A 16 -2.23 -1.88 3.57
N ILE A 17 -2.65 -3.15 3.64
CA ILE A 17 -4.06 -3.52 3.47
C ILE A 17 -4.89 -2.95 4.63
N LEU A 18 -4.40 -3.05 5.86
CA LEU A 18 -5.06 -2.48 7.03
C LEU A 18 -5.17 -0.97 6.93
N ALA A 19 -4.09 -0.27 6.54
CA ALA A 19 -4.10 1.17 6.34
C ALA A 19 -5.16 1.60 5.30
N LEU A 20 -5.25 0.88 4.18
CA LEU A 20 -6.29 1.15 3.16
C LEU A 20 -7.70 0.85 3.70
N ALA A 21 -7.88 -0.26 4.42
CA ALA A 21 -9.15 -0.61 5.03
C ALA A 21 -9.62 0.46 6.03
N PHE A 22 -8.70 1.01 6.84
CA PHE A 22 -9.00 2.11 7.75
C PHE A 22 -9.42 3.38 7.02
N VAL A 23 -8.76 3.74 5.92
CA VAL A 23 -9.16 4.89 5.09
C VAL A 23 -10.58 4.70 4.55
N VAL A 24 -10.91 3.52 4.02
CA VAL A 24 -12.25 3.22 3.51
C VAL A 24 -13.29 3.27 4.63
N ALA A 25 -13.00 2.66 5.78
CA ALA A 25 -13.90 2.69 6.93
C ALA A 25 -14.14 4.13 7.43
N MET A 26 -13.09 4.95 7.50
CA MET A 26 -13.18 6.37 7.85
C MET A 26 -14.11 7.13 6.89
N TRP A 27 -13.95 6.95 5.57
CA TRP A 27 -14.83 7.60 4.59
C TRP A 27 -16.28 7.16 4.73
N ALA A 28 -16.53 5.87 4.99
CA ALA A 28 -17.88 5.37 5.26
C ALA A 28 -18.50 6.05 6.49
N VAL A 29 -17.73 6.19 7.57
CA VAL A 29 -18.18 6.90 8.78
C VAL A 29 -18.44 8.38 8.50
N LEU A 30 -17.55 9.08 7.79
CA LEU A 30 -17.74 10.49 7.45
C LEU A 30 -18.99 10.72 6.59
N ALA A 31 -19.21 9.85 5.59
CA ALA A 31 -20.40 9.91 4.74
C ALA A 31 -21.67 9.67 5.56
N PHE A 32 -21.67 8.66 6.44
CA PHE A 32 -22.79 8.37 7.34
C PHE A 32 -23.09 9.56 8.27
N VAL A 33 -22.07 10.11 8.92
CA VAL A 33 -22.21 11.28 9.79
C VAL A 33 -22.76 12.48 9.03
N CYS A 34 -22.28 12.75 7.81
CA CYS A 34 -22.81 13.83 6.98
C CYS A 34 -24.29 13.59 6.64
N ALA A 35 -24.67 12.37 6.24
CA ALA A 35 -26.05 12.04 5.92
C ALA A 35 -27.00 12.27 7.11
N VAL A 36 -26.61 11.81 8.30
CA VAL A 36 -27.39 12.02 9.54
C VAL A 36 -27.39 13.49 9.95
N ALA A 37 -26.26 14.19 9.84
CA ALA A 37 -26.19 15.59 10.20
C ALA A 37 -27.08 16.45 9.28
N MET A 38 -27.19 16.12 7.99
CA MET A 38 -28.07 16.85 7.06
C MET A 38 -29.56 16.75 7.43
N THR A 39 -30.02 15.70 8.12
CA THR A 39 -31.42 15.59 8.57
C THR A 39 -31.70 16.30 9.89
N THR A 40 -30.66 16.55 10.69
CA THR A 40 -30.77 17.13 12.04
C THR A 40 -30.24 18.56 12.11
N SER A 41 -29.60 19.05 11.05
CA SER A 41 -28.90 20.33 11.05
C SER A 41 -29.87 21.51 11.19
N PRO A 42 -29.60 22.44 12.13
CA PRO A 42 -30.47 23.58 12.39
C PRO A 42 -30.35 24.68 11.32
N SER A 43 -29.31 24.68 10.48
CA SER A 43 -29.16 25.66 9.40
C SER A 43 -28.34 25.15 8.22
N PRO A 44 -28.57 25.67 7.00
CA PRO A 44 -27.78 25.31 5.82
C PRO A 44 -26.29 25.59 5.96
N GLY A 45 -25.91 26.67 6.67
CA GLY A 45 -24.52 27.04 6.89
C GLY A 45 -23.74 25.99 7.70
N VAL A 46 -24.37 25.43 8.74
CA VAL A 46 -23.78 24.35 9.53
C VAL A 46 -23.58 23.10 8.68
N SER A 47 -24.55 22.74 7.83
CA SER A 47 -24.43 21.58 6.93
C SER A 47 -23.27 21.73 5.94
N VAL A 48 -23.11 22.92 5.34
CA VAL A 48 -21.99 23.21 4.43
C VAL A 48 -20.66 23.12 5.15
N ALA A 49 -20.54 23.72 6.34
CA ALA A 49 -19.32 23.66 7.13
C ALA A 49 -18.94 22.21 7.49
N LEU A 50 -19.93 21.38 7.84
CA LEU A 50 -19.74 19.97 8.19
C LEU A 50 -19.22 19.15 6.99
N VAL A 51 -19.81 19.34 5.81
CA VAL A 51 -19.36 18.68 4.58
C VAL A 51 -17.94 19.10 4.20
N VAL A 52 -17.64 20.40 4.27
CA VAL A 52 -16.28 20.91 3.99
C VAL A 52 -15.26 20.33 4.97
N ALA A 53 -15.57 20.33 6.27
CA ALA A 53 -14.71 19.75 7.29
C ALA A 53 -14.48 18.24 7.06
N ALA A 54 -15.53 17.49 6.72
CA ALA A 54 -15.43 16.06 6.43
C ALA A 54 -14.54 15.78 5.21
N ILE A 55 -14.70 16.57 4.13
CA ILE A 55 -13.86 16.43 2.92
C ILE A 55 -12.41 16.77 3.23
N LEU A 56 -12.14 17.86 3.95
CA LEU A 56 -10.79 18.26 4.33
C LEU A 56 -10.13 17.20 5.22
N LEU A 57 -10.82 16.76 6.26
CA LEU A 57 -10.31 15.74 7.17
C LEU A 57 -10.03 14.42 6.43
N GLY A 58 -11.01 13.94 5.66
CA GLY A 58 -10.89 12.70 4.90
C GLY A 58 -9.81 12.79 3.82
N GLY A 59 -9.75 13.90 3.11
CA GLY A 59 -8.76 14.17 2.06
C GLY A 59 -7.33 14.24 2.60
N LEU A 60 -7.11 15.03 3.65
CA LEU A 60 -5.78 15.18 4.27
C LEU A 60 -5.31 13.88 4.92
N ASN A 61 -6.21 13.15 5.58
CA ASN A 61 -5.89 11.84 6.15
C ASN A 61 -5.51 10.82 5.06
N THR A 62 -6.30 10.76 3.97
CA THR A 62 -6.03 9.88 2.82
C THR A 62 -4.70 10.23 2.16
N ALA A 63 -4.41 11.53 1.97
CA ALA A 63 -3.15 12.00 1.40
C ALA A 63 -1.95 11.60 2.28
N SER A 64 -2.10 11.66 3.60
CA SER A 64 -1.06 11.26 4.56
C SER A 64 -0.75 9.76 4.48
N VAL A 65 -1.78 8.91 4.43
CA VAL A 65 -1.64 7.47 4.24
C VAL A 65 -1.02 7.16 2.87
N LEU A 66 -1.45 7.85 1.81
CA LEU A 66 -0.87 7.66 0.48
C LEU A 66 0.59 8.10 0.42
N ALA A 67 0.95 9.19 1.08
CA ALA A 67 2.33 9.66 1.19
C ALA A 67 3.20 8.63 1.92
N MET A 68 2.68 8.06 3.02
CA MET A 68 3.33 6.95 3.73
C MET A 68 3.58 5.77 2.78
N ILE A 69 2.55 5.30 2.07
CA ILE A 69 2.67 4.19 1.09
C ILE A 69 3.64 4.53 -0.05
N ARG A 70 3.59 5.75 -0.61
CA ARG A 70 4.43 6.18 -1.72
C ARG A 70 5.90 6.22 -1.32
N ARG A 71 6.19 6.74 -0.13
CA ARG A 71 7.56 6.78 0.41
C ARG A 71 8.12 5.36 0.58
N TYR A 72 7.31 4.40 0.99
CA TYR A 72 7.73 3.00 1.04
C TYR A 72 8.03 2.39 -0.33
N ARG A 73 7.30 2.78 -1.39
CA ARG A 73 7.55 2.29 -2.76
C ARG A 73 8.86 2.83 -3.32
N LEU A 74 9.10 4.13 -3.15
CA LEU A 74 10.33 4.80 -3.56
C LEU A 74 11.56 4.22 -2.82
N SER A 75 11.44 3.98 -1.51
CA SER A 75 12.52 3.37 -0.72
C SER A 75 12.79 1.91 -1.10
N ARG A 76 11.77 1.16 -1.56
CA ARG A 76 11.96 -0.24 -2.01
C ARG A 76 12.66 -0.34 -3.36
N GLU A 77 12.22 0.46 -4.33
CA GLU A 77 12.76 0.44 -5.70
C GLU A 77 14.24 0.87 -5.70
N ALA A 78 14.62 1.83 -4.86
CA ALA A 78 16.00 2.29 -4.73
C ALA A 78 16.95 1.28 -4.06
N VAL A 79 16.46 0.52 -3.07
CA VAL A 79 17.31 -0.39 -2.27
C VAL A 79 17.34 -1.81 -2.83
N TYR A 80 16.19 -2.35 -3.25
CA TYR A 80 16.09 -3.76 -3.66
C TYR A 80 16.17 -3.98 -5.17
N GLY A 81 16.13 -2.92 -5.98
CA GLY A 81 16.31 -3.04 -7.43
C GLY A 81 17.60 -3.77 -7.80
N PRO A 82 18.77 -3.37 -7.27
CA PRO A 82 20.03 -4.04 -7.52
C PRO A 82 20.04 -5.50 -7.01
N ASP A 83 19.53 -5.75 -5.81
CA ASP A 83 19.57 -7.09 -5.18
C ASP A 83 18.69 -8.11 -5.92
N ILE A 84 17.52 -7.69 -6.41
CA ILE A 84 16.64 -8.54 -7.24
C ILE A 84 17.32 -8.87 -8.56
N GLU A 85 17.98 -7.89 -9.20
CA GLU A 85 18.69 -8.09 -10.45
C GLU A 85 19.87 -9.08 -10.27
N PHE A 86 20.64 -8.97 -9.19
CA PHE A 86 21.70 -9.92 -8.87
C PHE A 86 21.14 -11.34 -8.61
N ALA A 87 20.04 -11.45 -7.87
CA ALA A 87 19.40 -12.74 -7.60
C ALA A 87 18.91 -13.42 -8.89
N ASP A 88 18.36 -12.66 -9.84
CA ASP A 88 17.91 -13.17 -11.13
C ASP A 88 19.08 -13.59 -12.03
N ARG A 89 20.17 -12.80 -12.06
CA ARG A 89 21.40 -13.20 -12.77
C ARG A 89 21.96 -14.52 -12.21
N LEU A 90 21.99 -14.70 -10.88
CA LEU A 90 22.43 -15.95 -10.27
C LEU A 90 21.54 -17.15 -10.63
N ARG A 91 20.22 -16.94 -10.74
CA ARG A 91 19.29 -18.00 -11.19
C ARG A 91 19.52 -18.36 -12.65
N ALA A 92 19.72 -17.36 -13.52
CA ALA A 92 20.00 -17.56 -14.93
C ALA A 92 21.31 -18.34 -15.14
N VAL A 93 22.38 -17.98 -14.45
CA VAL A 93 23.68 -18.71 -14.50
C VAL A 93 23.51 -20.16 -14.04
N ARG A 94 22.76 -20.41 -12.95
CA ARG A 94 22.48 -21.78 -12.49
C ARG A 94 21.65 -22.59 -13.48
N GLN A 95 20.69 -21.97 -14.16
CA GLN A 95 19.90 -22.63 -15.20
C GLN A 95 20.76 -22.97 -16.42
N GLN A 96 21.66 -22.07 -16.83
CA GLN A 96 22.61 -22.30 -17.92
C GLN A 96 23.60 -23.43 -17.60
N ALA A 97 24.15 -23.45 -16.38
CA ALA A 97 25.02 -24.55 -15.94
C ALA A 97 24.30 -25.91 -15.96
N ARG A 98 23.01 -25.94 -15.59
CA ARG A 98 22.18 -27.16 -15.64
C ARG A 98 21.85 -27.61 -17.06
N SER A 99 21.55 -26.68 -17.97
CA SER A 99 21.27 -27.02 -19.37
C SER A 99 22.53 -27.45 -20.12
N GLN A 100 23.69 -26.86 -19.80
CA GLN A 100 24.99 -27.29 -20.33
C GLN A 100 25.37 -28.69 -19.84
N LYS A 101 25.19 -28.98 -18.55
CA LYS A 101 25.42 -30.33 -18.00
C LYS A 101 24.50 -31.39 -18.62
N ARG A 102 23.27 -31.03 -18.99
CA ARG A 102 22.34 -31.92 -19.71
C ARG A 102 22.76 -32.16 -21.16
N ARG A 103 23.30 -31.14 -21.84
CA ARG A 103 23.80 -31.26 -23.22
C ARG A 103 25.09 -32.07 -23.34
N SER A 104 25.95 -32.04 -22.32
CA SER A 104 27.18 -32.83 -22.28
C SER A 104 26.99 -34.29 -21.86
N ALA A 105 25.78 -34.67 -21.45
CA ALA A 105 25.42 -36.02 -21.01
C ALA A 105 24.52 -36.76 -22.03
N SER A 106 24.30 -36.16 -23.20
CA SER A 106 23.62 -36.73 -24.37
C SER A 106 24.61 -36.83 -25.52
#